data_AF-A0A7W8CK34-F1
#
_entry.id   AF-A0A7W8CK34-F1
#
_cell.length_a   1.000
_cell.length_b   1.000
_cell.length_c   1.000
_cell.angle_alpha   90.00
_cell.angle_beta   90.00
_cell.angle_gamma   90.00
#
_symmetry.space_group_name_H-M   'P 1'
#
loop_
_entity.id
_entity.type
_entity.pdbx_description
1 polymer ?
#
loop_
_entity_poly.entity_id
_entity_poly.type
_entity_poly.pdbx_seq_one_letter_code
_entity_poly.pdbx_strand_id
1 'polypeptide(L)'
;MTKRANNLLTSLNRLTPAILSLFRVVIGLLFFFHGTSKLFGWPTGPVATVGSWPLFYAGVIEVVCGLLVTVGLFTRAAAFIASGEMAFGFFVVHLPHGLMPLTNGGEMAVVYCFALFLLFFTGGGAYALDNRLRTLSLPRKSTGTVSPRVGSGNGATAGDQGATA
;
A
#
# COMPACT_ATOMS: atom_id res chain seq x y z
N MET A 1 16.17 26.11 17.71
CA MET A 1 14.84 25.69 17.19
C MET A 1 14.87 24.51 16.21
N THR A 2 16.02 24.14 15.62
CA THR A 2 16.16 23.09 14.59
C THR A 2 15.99 21.65 15.06
N LYS A 3 16.44 21.31 16.29
CA LYS A 3 16.37 19.93 16.81
C LYS A 3 14.93 19.40 16.94
N ARG A 4 13.98 20.27 17.33
CA ARG A 4 12.56 19.91 17.47
C ARG A 4 11.91 19.66 16.11
N ALA A 5 12.20 20.48 15.10
CA ALA A 5 11.73 20.27 13.73
C ALA A 5 12.28 18.97 13.12
N ASN A 6 13.58 18.69 13.31
CA ASN A 6 14.21 17.46 12.82
C ASN A 6 13.61 16.21 13.49
N ASN A 7 13.30 16.28 14.79
CA ASN A 7 12.63 15.19 15.50
C ASN A 7 11.19 14.96 14.99
N LEU A 8 10.45 16.03 14.68
CA LEU A 8 9.10 15.91 14.12
C LEU A 8 9.12 15.29 12.72
N LEU A 9 10.01 15.75 11.83
CA LEU A 9 10.17 15.18 10.48
C LEU A 9 10.55 13.69 10.54
N THR A 10 11.44 13.32 11.47
CA THR A 10 11.82 11.92 11.69
C THR A 10 10.63 11.07 12.16
N SER A 11 9.79 11.59 13.07
CA SER A 11 8.60 10.90 13.53
C SER A 11 7.55 10.72 12.42
N LEU A 12 7.32 11.75 11.60
CA LEU A 12 6.37 11.68 10.47
C LEU A 12 6.81 10.63 9.44
N ASN A 13 8.10 10.58 9.11
CA ASN A 13 8.64 9.60 8.16
C ASN A 13 8.49 8.14 8.64
N ARG A 14 8.49 7.91 9.96
CA ARG A 14 8.23 6.57 10.53
C ARG A 14 6.77 6.14 10.39
N LEU A 15 5.84 7.10 10.34
CA LEU A 15 4.40 6.83 10.22
C LEU A 15 3.94 6.66 8.77
N THR A 16 4.70 7.16 7.80
CA THR A 16 4.42 7.04 6.35
C THR A 16 3.91 5.66 5.91
N PRO A 17 4.55 4.51 6.24
CA PRO A 17 4.05 3.21 5.80
C PRO A 17 2.69 2.81 6.41
N ALA A 18 2.41 3.27 7.63
CA ALA A 18 1.12 3.03 8.29
C ALA A 18 0.03 3.90 7.65
N ILE A 19 0.32 5.18 7.41
CA ILE A 19 -0.61 6.12 6.77
C ILE A 19 -0.91 5.70 5.32
N LEU A 20 0.07 5.21 4.55
CA LEU A 20 -0.18 4.67 3.21
C LEU A 20 -1.09 3.44 3.24
N SER A 21 -0.96 2.60 4.27
CA SER A 21 -1.83 1.43 4.43
C SER A 21 -3.26 1.84 4.81
N LEU A 22 -3.41 2.86 5.65
CA LEU A 22 -4.71 3.45 5.97
C LEU A 22 -5.36 4.07 4.72
N PHE A 23 -4.60 4.87 3.97
CA PHE A 23 -5.06 5.47 2.72
C PHE A 23 -5.55 4.41 1.73
N ARG A 24 -4.78 3.33 1.56
CA ARG A 24 -5.17 2.18 0.73
C ARG A 24 -6.52 1.59 1.16
N VAL A 25 -6.68 1.30 2.46
CA VAL A 25 -7.91 0.70 2.98
C VAL A 25 -9.11 1.63 2.78
N VAL A 26 -8.95 2.93 3.04
CA VAL A 26 -10.03 3.92 2.87
C VAL A 26 -10.41 4.06 1.41
N ILE A 27 -9.45 4.28 0.50
CA ILE A 27 -9.72 4.43 -0.94
C ILE A 27 -10.33 3.15 -1.52
N GLY A 28 -9.78 1.98 -1.19
CA GLY A 28 -10.31 0.71 -1.65
C GLY A 28 -11.74 0.45 -1.17
N LEU A 29 -12.05 0.77 0.09
CA LEU A 29 -13.38 0.55 0.67
C LEU A 29 -14.43 1.50 0.09
N LEU A 30 -14.07 2.77 -0.10
CA LEU A 30 -14.97 3.73 -0.75
C LEU A 30 -15.24 3.35 -2.20
N PHE A 31 -14.21 2.90 -2.93
CA PHE A 31 -14.34 2.40 -4.29
C PHE A 31 -15.24 1.16 -4.36
N PHE A 32 -15.08 0.23 -3.41
CA PHE A 32 -15.97 -0.92 -3.27
C PHE A 32 -17.43 -0.50 -3.06
N PHE A 33 -17.71 0.51 -2.23
CA PHE A 33 -19.07 1.00 -2.02
C PHE A 33 -19.70 1.66 -3.26
N HIS A 34 -18.90 2.29 -4.12
CA HIS A 34 -19.39 2.73 -5.43
C HIS A 34 -19.84 1.53 -6.28
N GLY A 35 -19.08 0.44 -6.27
CA GLY A 35 -19.44 -0.77 -6.99
C GLY A 35 -20.68 -1.44 -6.44
N THR A 36 -20.82 -1.51 -5.11
CA THR A 36 -22.03 -2.07 -4.48
C THR A 36 -23.26 -1.21 -4.73
N SER A 37 -23.09 0.11 -4.81
CA SER A 37 -24.15 1.04 -5.18
C SER A 37 -24.64 0.73 -6.60
N LYS A 38 -23.72 0.55 -7.55
CA LYS A 38 -24.06 0.22 -8.95
C LYS A 38 -24.68 -1.18 -9.12
N LEU A 39 -24.20 -2.19 -8.39
CA LEU A 39 -24.63 -3.59 -8.60
C LEU A 39 -25.78 -4.04 -7.70
N PHE A 40 -25.86 -3.51 -6.49
CA PHE A 40 -26.79 -3.96 -5.46
C PHE A 40 -27.68 -2.84 -4.91
N GLY A 41 -27.46 -1.59 -5.32
CA GLY A 41 -28.24 -0.44 -4.84
C GLY A 41 -27.91 -0.05 -3.40
N TRP A 42 -26.82 -0.57 -2.83
CA TRP A 42 -26.40 -0.32 -1.45
C TRP A 42 -25.05 0.42 -1.42
N PRO A 43 -24.89 1.50 -0.63
CA PRO A 43 -25.87 2.07 0.32
C PRO A 43 -26.95 2.97 -0.29
N THR A 44 -26.82 3.35 -1.57
CA THR A 44 -27.80 4.18 -2.30
C THR A 44 -27.63 3.97 -3.81
N GLY A 45 -28.56 4.48 -4.61
CA GLY A 45 -28.45 4.54 -6.08
C GLY A 45 -29.23 3.45 -6.84
N PRO A 46 -29.52 3.69 -8.13
CA PRO A 46 -30.20 2.71 -8.96
C PRO A 46 -29.29 1.54 -9.29
N VAL A 47 -29.85 0.33 -9.26
CA VAL A 47 -29.14 -0.89 -9.67
C VAL A 47 -28.98 -0.89 -11.19
N ALA A 48 -27.75 -1.06 -11.66
CA ALA A 48 -27.44 -1.23 -13.07
C ALA A 48 -28.12 -2.49 -13.60
N THR A 49 -28.75 -2.39 -14.77
CA THR A 49 -29.26 -3.58 -15.47
C THR A 49 -28.08 -4.51 -15.77
N VAL A 50 -28.24 -5.81 -15.49
CA VAL A 50 -27.18 -6.81 -15.70
C VAL A 50 -26.72 -6.77 -17.17
N GLY A 51 -25.41 -6.64 -17.37
CA GLY A 51 -24.80 -6.56 -18.70
C GLY A 51 -24.88 -5.18 -19.38
N SER A 52 -25.45 -4.16 -18.72
CA SER A 52 -25.51 -2.81 -19.29
C SER A 52 -24.12 -2.16 -19.41
N TRP A 53 -23.84 -1.61 -20.59
CA TRP A 53 -22.61 -0.85 -20.84
C TRP A 53 -22.83 0.66 -20.62
N PRO A 54 -21.93 1.38 -19.92
CA PRO A 54 -20.73 0.89 -19.20
C PRO A 54 -21.00 0.53 -17.73
N LEU A 55 -22.18 0.86 -17.20
CA LEU A 55 -22.45 0.96 -15.76
C LEU A 55 -22.30 -0.36 -14.99
N PHE A 56 -22.75 -1.49 -15.56
CA PHE A 56 -22.65 -2.79 -14.90
C PHE A 56 -21.19 -3.25 -14.80
N TYR A 57 -20.42 -3.11 -15.86
CA TYR A 57 -19.01 -3.51 -15.89
C TYR A 57 -18.14 -2.63 -14.97
N ALA A 58 -18.42 -1.32 -14.93
CA ALA A 58 -17.83 -0.42 -13.95
C ALA A 58 -18.10 -0.91 -12.51
N GLY A 59 -19.34 -1.25 -12.19
CA GLY A 59 -19.70 -1.79 -10.88
C GLY A 59 -18.95 -3.07 -10.50
N VAL A 60 -18.78 -4.01 -11.44
CA VAL A 60 -18.01 -5.25 -11.20
C VAL A 60 -16.55 -4.95 -10.94
N ILE A 61 -15.93 -4.07 -11.74
CA ILE A 61 -14.53 -3.66 -11.57
C ILE A 61 -14.36 -2.97 -10.21
N GLU A 62 -15.28 -2.09 -9.83
CA GLU A 62 -15.27 -1.37 -8.57
C GLU A 62 -15.33 -2.29 -7.35
N VAL A 63 -16.22 -3.28 -7.36
CA VAL A 63 -16.32 -4.28 -6.28
C VAL A 63 -15.05 -5.13 -6.20
N VAL A 64 -14.60 -5.70 -7.32
CA VAL A 64 -13.46 -6.63 -7.31
C VAL A 64 -12.16 -5.89 -6.99
N CYS A 65 -11.86 -4.80 -7.69
CA CYS A 65 -10.63 -4.05 -7.46
C CYS A 65 -10.66 -3.32 -6.12
N GLY A 66 -11.81 -2.77 -5.71
CA GLY A 66 -11.98 -2.14 -4.40
C GLY A 66 -11.68 -3.11 -3.27
N LEU A 67 -12.19 -4.34 -3.34
CA LEU A 67 -11.91 -5.37 -2.34
C LEU A 67 -10.44 -5.80 -2.35
N LEU A 68 -9.85 -6.06 -3.53
CA LEU A 68 -8.44 -6.43 -3.67
C LEU A 68 -7.50 -5.35 -3.13
N VAL A 69 -7.75 -4.09 -3.47
CA VAL A 69 -7.02 -2.92 -2.96
C VAL A 69 -7.20 -2.80 -1.45
N THR A 70 -8.40 -3.02 -0.90
CA THR A 70 -8.69 -2.94 0.54
C THR A 70 -7.98 -4.02 1.34
N VAL A 71 -7.95 -5.25 0.85
CA VAL A 71 -7.23 -6.37 1.49
C VAL A 71 -5.72 -6.23 1.29
N GLY A 72 -5.30 -5.65 0.18
CA GLY A 72 -3.90 -5.43 -0.16
C GLY A 72 -3.31 -6.66 -0.83
N LEU A 73 -4.13 -7.32 -1.66
CA LEU A 73 -3.75 -8.45 -2.51
C LEU A 73 -3.66 -7.97 -3.96
N PHE A 74 -2.54 -8.24 -4.62
CA PHE A 74 -2.27 -7.75 -5.98
C PHE A 74 -2.51 -6.23 -6.14
N THR A 75 -2.15 -5.45 -5.11
CA THR A 75 -2.59 -4.04 -4.99
C THR A 75 -2.22 -3.22 -6.23
N ARG A 76 -1.04 -3.46 -6.80
CA ARG A 76 -0.57 -2.75 -8.00
C ARG A 76 -1.45 -3.04 -9.21
N ALA A 77 -1.71 -4.32 -9.49
CA ALA A 77 -2.52 -4.72 -10.65
C ALA A 77 -3.97 -4.21 -10.51
N ALA A 78 -4.57 -4.40 -9.33
CA ALA A 78 -5.93 -3.93 -9.05
C ALA A 78 -6.04 -2.41 -9.15
N ALA A 79 -5.07 -1.67 -8.60
CA ALA A 79 -5.08 -0.20 -8.64
C ALA A 79 -4.87 0.35 -10.06
N PHE A 80 -4.08 -0.32 -10.90
CA PHE A 80 -3.91 0.07 -12.30
C PHE A 80 -5.20 -0.10 -13.11
N ILE A 81 -5.87 -1.25 -12.96
CA ILE A 81 -7.14 -1.52 -13.63
C ILE A 81 -8.21 -0.52 -13.17
N ALA A 82 -8.35 -0.33 -11.87
CA ALA A 82 -9.33 0.60 -11.29
C ALA A 82 -9.07 2.06 -11.68
N SER A 83 -7.80 2.48 -11.75
CA SER A 83 -7.43 3.80 -12.26
C SER A 83 -7.82 4.00 -13.73
N GLY A 84 -7.56 2.99 -14.57
CA GLY A 84 -7.95 3.00 -15.98
C GLY A 84 -9.46 3.04 -16.19
N GLU A 85 -10.23 2.32 -15.38
CA GLU A 85 -11.69 2.32 -15.45
C GLU A 85 -12.27 3.69 -15.08
N MET A 86 -11.76 4.35 -14.03
CA MET A 86 -12.15 5.72 -13.68
C MET A 86 -11.75 6.75 -14.74
N ALA A 87 -10.57 6.58 -15.36
CA ALA A 87 -10.16 7.42 -16.49
C ALA A 87 -11.14 7.26 -17.65
N PHE A 88 -11.45 6.03 -18.05
CA PHE A 88 -12.44 5.73 -19.07
C PHE A 88 -13.82 6.33 -18.72
N GLY A 89 -14.27 6.16 -17.48
CA GLY A 89 -15.52 6.74 -16.97
C GLY A 89 -15.54 8.26 -17.11
N PHE A 90 -14.43 8.94 -16.80
CA PHE A 90 -14.34 10.39 -17.00
C PHE A 90 -14.51 10.77 -18.48
N PHE A 91 -13.76 10.13 -19.38
CA PHE A 91 -13.80 10.49 -20.81
C PHE A 91 -15.12 10.15 -21.49
N VAL A 92 -15.75 9.02 -21.13
CA VAL A 92 -16.95 8.52 -21.82
C VAL A 92 -18.24 8.98 -21.16
N VAL A 93 -18.29 9.07 -19.83
CA VAL A 93 -19.50 9.44 -19.09
C VAL A 93 -19.52 10.92 -18.76
N HIS A 94 -18.42 11.49 -18.25
CA HIS A 94 -18.44 12.85 -17.68
C HIS A 94 -18.05 13.94 -18.67
N LEU A 95 -17.04 13.71 -19.52
CA LEU A 95 -16.54 14.69 -20.48
C LEU A 95 -17.63 15.21 -21.44
N PRO A 96 -18.60 14.39 -21.94
CA PRO A 96 -19.69 14.89 -22.77
C PRO A 96 -20.59 15.92 -22.08
N HIS A 97 -20.63 15.94 -20.74
CA HIS A 97 -21.43 16.89 -19.96
C HIS A 97 -20.68 18.19 -19.63
N GLY A 98 -19.42 18.31 -20.04
CA GLY A 98 -18.61 19.52 -19.88
C GLY A 98 -17.15 19.21 -19.55
N LEU A 99 -16.27 20.18 -19.78
CA LEU A 99 -14.83 20.02 -19.50
C LEU A 99 -14.46 20.19 -18.04
N MET A 100 -15.28 20.92 -17.27
CA MET A 100 -15.03 21.20 -15.86
C MET A 100 -15.56 20.04 -15.01
N PRO A 101 -14.70 19.30 -14.28
CA PRO A 101 -15.12 18.20 -13.42
C PRO A 101 -16.20 18.60 -12.42
N LEU A 102 -16.08 19.83 -11.89
CA LEU A 102 -17.00 20.42 -10.92
C LEU A 102 -18.44 20.54 -11.45
N THR A 103 -18.62 20.76 -12.76
CA THR A 103 -19.96 20.95 -13.35
C THR A 103 -20.50 19.69 -14.02
N ASN A 104 -19.65 18.70 -14.31
CA ASN A 104 -20.02 17.48 -15.02
C ASN A 104 -20.17 16.24 -14.09
N GLY A 105 -19.97 16.42 -12.78
CA GLY A 105 -20.05 15.35 -11.77
C GLY A 105 -18.87 14.36 -11.78
N GLY A 106 -17.81 14.65 -12.55
CA GLY A 106 -16.65 13.78 -12.77
C GLY A 106 -15.51 13.98 -11.76
N GLU A 107 -15.68 14.85 -10.75
CA GLU A 107 -14.66 15.09 -9.72
C GLU A 107 -14.21 13.79 -9.05
N MET A 108 -15.15 12.95 -8.65
CA MET A 108 -14.84 11.67 -8.00
C MET A 108 -14.10 10.71 -8.94
N ALA A 109 -14.45 10.69 -10.24
CA ALA A 109 -13.75 9.88 -11.23
C ALA A 109 -12.27 10.30 -11.33
N VAL A 110 -12.00 11.61 -11.36
CA VAL A 110 -10.61 12.13 -11.38
C VAL A 110 -9.89 11.82 -10.08
N VAL A 111 -10.52 12.04 -8.93
CA VAL A 111 -9.91 11.78 -7.60
C VAL A 111 -9.56 10.30 -7.45
N TYR A 112 -10.46 9.38 -7.75
CA TYR A 112 -10.17 7.95 -7.68
C TYR A 112 -9.11 7.52 -8.69
N CYS A 113 -9.17 8.05 -9.92
CA CYS A 113 -8.17 7.77 -10.94
C CYS A 113 -6.74 8.06 -10.43
N PHE A 114 -6.51 9.25 -9.89
CA PHE A 114 -5.18 9.64 -9.38
C PHE A 114 -4.83 8.98 -8.04
N ALA A 115 -5.80 8.79 -7.14
CA ALA A 115 -5.56 8.10 -5.86
C ALA A 115 -5.13 6.64 -6.07
N LEU A 116 -5.78 5.92 -6.97
CA LEU A 116 -5.45 4.54 -7.32
C LEU A 116 -4.15 4.49 -8.13
N PHE A 117 -3.91 5.43 -9.04
CA PHE A 117 -2.64 5.53 -9.75
C PHE A 117 -1.45 5.76 -8.79
N LEU A 118 -1.64 6.56 -7.74
CA LEU A 118 -0.64 6.71 -6.68
C LEU A 118 -0.38 5.38 -5.96
N LEU A 119 -1.42 4.59 -5.66
CA LEU A 119 -1.28 3.25 -5.07
C LEU A 119 -0.59 2.25 -6.01
N PHE A 120 -0.73 2.41 -7.33
CA PHE A 120 0.04 1.62 -8.29
C PHE A 120 1.55 1.83 -8.13
N PHE A 121 2.01 3.07 -7.98
CA PHE A 121 3.44 3.35 -7.78
C PHE A 121 3.94 3.02 -6.38
N THR A 122 3.20 3.47 -5.36
CA THR A 122 3.57 3.33 -3.95
C THR A 122 3.38 1.89 -3.42
N GLY A 123 2.51 1.10 -4.05
CA GLY A 123 2.22 -0.29 -3.68
C GLY A 123 1.27 -0.43 -2.48
N GLY A 124 1.16 -1.66 -1.96
CA GLY A 124 0.22 -2.01 -0.88
C GLY A 124 0.55 -1.49 0.53
N GLY A 125 1.74 -0.89 0.72
CA GLY A 125 2.25 -0.48 2.03
C GLY A 125 2.77 -1.66 2.87
N ALA A 126 3.40 -1.36 4.01
CA ALA A 126 4.03 -2.35 4.88
C ALA A 126 3.04 -3.41 5.43
N TYR A 127 1.76 -3.04 5.55
CA TYR A 127 0.71 -3.88 6.10
C TYR A 127 -0.16 -4.58 5.04
N ALA A 128 0.20 -4.52 3.76
CA ALA A 128 -0.47 -5.32 2.73
C ALA A 128 -0.25 -6.82 2.96
N LEU A 129 -1.29 -7.61 2.65
CA LEU A 129 -1.21 -9.07 2.72
C LEU A 129 -0.10 -9.62 1.80
N ASP A 130 0.12 -8.98 0.65
CA ASP A 130 1.23 -9.27 -0.28
C ASP A 130 2.60 -9.30 0.43
N ASN A 131 2.86 -8.39 1.37
CA ASN A 131 4.11 -8.34 2.11
C ASN A 131 4.24 -9.46 3.15
N ARG A 132 3.13 -9.87 3.77
CA ARG A 132 3.13 -11.02 4.69
C ARG A 132 3.42 -12.32 3.96
N LEU A 133 2.81 -12.51 2.78
CA LEU A 133 3.06 -13.68 1.92
C LEU A 133 4.52 -13.75 1.46
N ARG A 134 5.12 -12.60 1.08
CA ARG A 134 6.54 -12.53 0.71
C ARG A 134 7.49 -12.86 1.87
N THR A 135 7.13 -12.45 3.09
CA THR A 135 7.93 -12.72 4.30
C THR A 135 7.92 -14.21 4.66
N LEU A 136 6.80 -14.89 4.45
CA LEU A 136 6.67 -16.34 4.69
C LEU A 136 7.38 -17.18 3.62
N SER A 137 7.60 -16.63 2.43
CA SER A 137 8.15 -17.36 1.28
C SER A 137 9.68 -17.37 1.20
N LEU A 138 10.39 -16.66 2.09
CA LEU A 138 11.86 -16.68 2.09
C LEU A 138 12.38 -17.62 3.19
N PRO A 139 13.10 -18.71 2.83
CA PRO A 139 13.88 -19.49 3.77
C PRO A 139 14.93 -18.56 4.40
N ARG A 140 14.87 -18.39 5.72
CA ARG A 140 15.90 -17.70 6.49
C ARG A 140 17.23 -18.43 6.24
N LYS A 141 18.09 -17.88 5.38
CA LYS A 141 19.47 -18.36 5.25
C LYS A 141 20.14 -18.09 6.60
N SER A 142 20.31 -19.14 7.38
CA SER A 142 21.07 -19.13 8.63
C SER A 142 22.51 -18.76 8.27
N THR A 143 22.86 -17.48 8.36
CA THR A 143 24.24 -17.05 8.33
C THR A 143 24.87 -17.55 9.61
N GLY A 144 25.51 -18.72 9.53
CA GLY A 144 26.24 -19.32 10.64
C GLY A 144 27.33 -18.35 11.11
N THR A 145 27.14 -17.78 12.29
CA THR A 145 28.17 -17.06 13.02
C THR A 145 29.22 -18.08 13.45
N VAL A 146 30.31 -18.16 12.69
CA VAL A 146 31.55 -18.78 13.17
C VAL A 146 32.06 -17.91 14.32
N SER A 147 31.86 -18.37 15.55
CA SER A 147 32.45 -17.78 16.74
C SER A 147 33.94 -18.14 16.78
N PRO A 148 34.86 -17.16 16.81
CA PRO A 148 36.26 -17.46 17.05
C PRO A 148 36.41 -17.85 18.52
N ARG A 149 36.71 -19.14 18.76
CA ARG A 149 37.08 -19.63 20.10
C ARG A 149 38.33 -18.86 20.55
N VAL A 150 38.16 -18.03 21.57
CA VAL A 150 39.27 -17.47 22.35
C VAL A 150 39.96 -18.63 23.07
N GLY A 151 41.20 -18.92 22.67
CA GLY A 151 42.06 -19.89 23.33
C GLY A 151 42.45 -19.38 24.72
N SER A 152 41.92 -20.03 25.75
CA SER A 152 42.38 -19.90 27.13
C SER A 152 43.68 -20.70 27.26
N GLY A 153 44.81 -19.99 27.36
CA GLY A 153 46.11 -20.56 27.72
C GLY A 153 46.51 -20.05 29.10
N ASN A 154 46.32 -20.89 30.12
CA ASN A 154 46.85 -20.70 31.47
C ASN A 154 48.17 -21.49 31.60
N GLY A 155 49.23 -20.81 31.99
CA GLY A 155 50.44 -21.33 32.65
C GLY A 155 51.02 -20.18 33.45
N ALA A 156 50.86 -20.13 34.78
CA ALA A 156 51.79 -20.71 35.77
C ALA A 156 53.27 -20.34 35.47
N THR A 157 54.14 -19.81 36.34
CA THR A 157 54.16 -19.31 37.72
C THR A 157 55.63 -18.95 37.97
N ALA A 158 55.90 -17.89 38.75
CA ALA A 158 57.06 -17.70 39.66
C ALA A 158 58.52 -17.78 39.15
N GLY A 159 59.33 -16.77 39.52
CA GLY A 159 60.79 -16.83 39.40
C GLY A 159 61.49 -15.48 39.58
N ASP A 160 61.49 -14.97 40.82
CA ASP A 160 62.35 -13.93 41.35
C ASP A 160 63.84 -14.36 41.33
N GLN A 161 64.76 -13.47 40.90
CA GLN A 161 66.04 -13.15 41.57
C GLN A 161 67.05 -12.38 40.67
N GLY A 162 67.43 -11.18 41.14
CA GLY A 162 68.82 -10.72 41.29
C GLY A 162 69.67 -10.33 40.07
N ALA A 163 70.09 -9.06 39.99
CA ALA A 163 71.51 -8.66 40.05
C ALA A 163 71.68 -7.14 39.80
N THR A 164 72.18 -6.48 40.83
CA THR A 164 72.85 -5.17 40.80
C THR A 164 74.23 -5.27 40.14
N ALA A 165 74.59 -4.30 39.30
CA ALA A 165 75.92 -3.66 39.23
C ALA A 165 75.82 -2.40 38.35
#